data_AF-A0A7X6SYW0-F1
#
_entry.id   AF-A0A7X6SYW0-F1
#
_cell.length_a   1.000
_cell.length_b   1.000
_cell.length_c   1.000
_cell.angle_alpha   90.00
_cell.angle_beta   90.00
_cell.angle_gamma   90.00
#
_symmetry.space_group_name_H-M   'P 1'
#
loop_
_entity.id
_entity.type
_entity.pdbx_description
1 polymer ?
#
loop_
_entity_poly.entity_id
_entity_poly.type
_entity_poly.pdbx_seq_one_letter_code
_entity_poly.pdbx_strand_id
1 'polypeptide(L)'
;DGENGQLHKGIFLNWVHGIAAYIKSIDKNHMVSTGSEGMHGCLYDEELFLNTHSGPVIDYASMHLWPKNWSWFRADMIDETLPPSLQKATDYINKHIELTTKLGKPVVLGEYGMERDGGTFRAETPVTARDRFLTHVYNIVYENASKGGPLCGTNVWAWGGEARAKHDDGFWQKGDPFTGDPPQEHQGLNSIFDTDISTHEVIKKHSIKMNNLNPGNQDTGDKME
;
A
#
# COMPACT_ATOMS: atom_id res chain seq x y z
N ASP A 1 4.40 -3.98 -22.24
CA ASP A 1 4.27 -5.45 -22.15
C ASP A 1 5.51 -6.02 -21.48
N GLY A 2 5.42 -7.21 -20.89
CA GLY A 2 6.50 -7.79 -20.10
C GLY A 2 7.76 -8.13 -20.90
N GLU A 3 7.64 -8.37 -22.22
CA GLU A 3 8.76 -8.80 -23.07
C GLU A 3 9.86 -7.73 -23.20
N ASN A 4 9.49 -6.46 -23.40
CA ASN A 4 10.47 -5.36 -23.43
C ASN A 4 11.07 -5.10 -22.05
N GLY A 5 10.30 -5.31 -20.97
CA GLY A 5 10.78 -5.13 -19.60
C GLY A 5 11.94 -6.05 -19.24
N GLN A 6 11.93 -7.30 -19.75
CA GLN A 6 13.01 -8.26 -19.51
C GLN A 6 14.35 -7.82 -20.10
N LEU A 7 14.34 -7.17 -21.28
CA LEU A 7 15.54 -6.70 -21.97
C LEU A 7 16.18 -5.47 -21.33
N HIS A 8 15.39 -4.69 -20.56
CA HIS A 8 15.83 -3.38 -20.05
C HIS A 8 16.06 -3.34 -18.53
N LYS A 9 16.09 -4.49 -17.85
CA LYS A 9 16.37 -4.59 -16.40
C LYS A 9 17.63 -3.84 -15.98
N GLY A 10 18.72 -3.98 -16.74
CA GLY A 10 19.98 -3.29 -16.43
C GLY A 10 19.86 -1.76 -16.48
N ILE A 11 19.12 -1.23 -17.45
CA ILE A 11 18.86 0.22 -17.58
C ILE A 11 18.02 0.70 -16.40
N PHE A 12 16.96 -0.04 -16.06
CA PHE A 12 16.12 0.25 -14.89
C PHE A 12 16.92 0.27 -13.59
N LEU A 13 17.74 -0.75 -13.32
CA LEU A 13 18.58 -0.81 -12.12
C LEU A 13 19.59 0.34 -12.04
N ASN A 14 20.22 0.69 -13.17
CA ASN A 14 21.12 1.85 -13.24
C ASN A 14 20.38 3.15 -12.93
N TRP A 15 19.15 3.31 -13.41
CA TRP A 15 18.32 4.46 -13.10
C TRP A 15 17.96 4.51 -11.60
N VAL A 16 17.44 3.41 -11.03
CA VAL A 16 17.06 3.35 -9.60
C VAL A 16 18.26 3.70 -8.71
N HIS A 17 19.40 3.05 -8.91
CA HIS A 17 20.59 3.30 -8.09
C HIS A 17 21.21 4.67 -8.34
N GLY A 18 21.23 5.14 -9.58
CA GLY A 18 21.74 6.47 -9.93
C GLY A 18 20.92 7.60 -9.29
N ILE A 19 19.59 7.51 -9.35
CA ILE A 19 18.70 8.51 -8.74
C ILE A 19 18.76 8.45 -7.22
N ALA A 20 18.77 7.26 -6.61
CA ALA A 20 18.90 7.14 -5.15
C ALA A 20 20.22 7.74 -4.64
N ALA A 21 21.33 7.50 -5.34
CA ALA A 21 22.63 8.11 -5.03
C ALA A 21 22.62 9.63 -5.21
N TYR A 22 21.95 10.13 -6.26
CA TYR A 22 21.78 11.56 -6.48
C TYR A 22 20.98 12.23 -5.35
N ILE A 23 19.85 11.66 -4.94
CA ILE A 23 19.06 12.18 -3.81
C ILE A 23 19.92 12.25 -2.55
N LYS A 24 20.65 11.17 -2.21
CA LYS A 24 21.54 11.14 -1.03
C LYS A 24 22.73 12.08 -1.12
N SER A 25 23.14 12.48 -2.33
CA SER A 25 24.18 13.51 -2.51
C SER A 25 23.70 14.90 -2.08
N ILE A 26 22.39 15.16 -2.16
CA ILE A 26 21.73 16.40 -1.75
C ILE A 26 21.36 16.32 -0.26
N ASP A 27 20.77 15.20 0.17
CA ASP A 27 20.32 14.98 1.55
C ASP A 27 20.84 13.66 2.10
N LYS A 28 21.79 13.74 3.04
CA LYS A 28 22.45 12.57 3.63
C LYS A 28 21.67 11.96 4.80
N ASN A 29 20.66 12.65 5.33
CA ASN A 29 20.03 12.31 6.59
C ASN A 29 18.70 11.58 6.39
N HIS A 30 17.91 11.98 5.39
CA HIS A 30 16.61 11.35 5.16
C HIS A 30 16.73 9.96 4.52
N MET A 31 15.83 9.06 4.89
CA MET A 31 15.72 7.76 4.24
C MET A 31 15.23 7.89 2.80
N VAL A 32 15.65 6.96 1.93
CA VAL A 32 15.28 6.87 0.51
C VAL A 32 14.76 5.46 0.23
N SER A 33 13.65 5.38 -0.52
CA SER A 33 13.07 4.14 -1.06
C SER A 33 12.76 4.29 -2.54
N THR A 34 12.23 3.23 -3.15
CA THR A 34 12.02 3.15 -4.61
C THR A 34 10.59 3.47 -5.04
N GLY A 35 9.61 3.31 -4.16
CA GLY A 35 8.19 3.36 -4.53
C GLY A 35 7.74 2.19 -5.44
N SER A 36 8.55 1.13 -5.54
CA SER A 36 8.21 -0.07 -6.30
C SER A 36 6.98 -0.77 -5.72
N GLU A 37 6.12 -1.29 -6.61
CA GLU A 37 5.01 -2.19 -6.26
C GLU A 37 5.50 -3.54 -5.68
N GLY A 38 6.81 -3.82 -5.76
CA GLY A 38 7.42 -5.05 -5.30
C GLY A 38 7.54 -6.06 -6.44
N MET A 39 7.28 -7.34 -6.16
CA MET A 39 7.34 -8.43 -7.14
C MET A 39 6.51 -8.13 -8.39
N HIS A 40 5.30 -7.57 -8.25
CA HIS A 40 4.48 -7.19 -9.41
C HIS A 40 5.18 -6.16 -10.29
N GLY A 41 5.73 -5.10 -9.69
CA GLY A 41 6.52 -4.07 -10.40
C GLY A 41 7.88 -4.57 -10.91
N CYS A 42 8.35 -5.72 -10.41
CA CYS A 42 9.58 -6.39 -10.82
C CYS A 42 9.31 -7.61 -11.72
N LEU A 43 8.16 -7.67 -12.42
CA LEU A 43 7.81 -8.74 -13.37
C LEU A 43 7.82 -10.15 -12.75
N TYR A 44 7.54 -10.24 -11.44
CA TYR A 44 7.66 -11.44 -10.61
C TYR A 44 9.05 -12.09 -10.62
N ASP A 45 10.09 -11.30 -10.91
CA ASP A 45 11.48 -11.72 -10.84
C ASP A 45 12.08 -11.35 -9.47
N GLU A 46 12.37 -12.37 -8.66
CA GLU A 46 12.95 -12.20 -7.33
C GLU A 46 14.34 -11.54 -7.40
N GLU A 47 15.16 -11.87 -8.39
CA GLU A 47 16.50 -11.30 -8.55
C GLU A 47 16.39 -9.81 -8.90
N LEU A 48 15.45 -9.44 -9.76
CA LEU A 48 15.20 -8.02 -10.07
C LEU A 48 14.72 -7.26 -8.83
N PHE A 49 13.81 -7.82 -8.02
CA PHE A 49 13.38 -7.20 -6.76
C PHE A 49 14.55 -7.01 -5.80
N LEU A 50 15.38 -8.05 -5.61
CA LEU A 50 16.55 -7.99 -4.73
C LEU A 50 17.54 -6.93 -5.23
N ASN A 51 17.85 -6.91 -6.52
CA ASN A 51 18.77 -5.93 -7.12
C ASN A 51 18.24 -4.50 -7.08
N THR A 52 16.93 -4.31 -7.20
CA THR A 52 16.28 -2.99 -7.11
C THR A 52 16.45 -2.37 -5.71
N HIS A 53 16.54 -3.21 -4.68
CA HIS A 53 16.57 -2.77 -3.28
C HIS A 53 17.89 -3.04 -2.57
N SER A 54 18.89 -3.63 -3.23
CA SER A 54 20.19 -3.97 -2.61
C SER A 54 21.14 -2.77 -2.50
N GLY A 55 20.91 -1.70 -3.28
CA GLY A 55 21.74 -0.50 -3.27
C GLY A 55 21.98 0.08 -1.86
N PRO A 56 23.20 0.48 -1.48
CA PRO A 56 23.54 0.85 -0.11
C PRO A 56 22.86 2.14 0.37
N VAL A 57 22.34 2.93 -0.56
CA VAL A 57 21.68 4.22 -0.33
C VAL A 57 20.15 4.12 -0.37
N ILE A 58 19.62 2.92 -0.60
CA ILE A 58 18.19 2.61 -0.47
C ILE A 58 18.00 2.05 0.94
N ASP A 59 17.28 2.77 1.79
CA ASP A 59 17.22 2.46 3.23
C ASP A 59 16.17 1.39 3.54
N TYR A 60 15.09 1.31 2.75
CA TYR A 60 14.04 0.29 2.92
C TYR A 60 13.39 -0.06 1.58
N ALA A 61 12.79 -1.25 1.52
CA ALA A 61 12.04 -1.72 0.36
C ALA A 61 10.57 -1.29 0.43
N SER A 62 9.90 -1.24 -0.72
CA SER A 62 8.45 -1.03 -0.80
C SER A 62 7.78 -2.19 -1.52
N MET A 63 6.50 -2.39 -1.19
CA MET A 63 5.58 -3.20 -1.98
C MET A 63 4.22 -2.53 -1.96
N HIS A 64 3.45 -2.71 -3.03
CA HIS A 64 2.05 -2.29 -3.13
C HIS A 64 1.17 -3.54 -3.29
N LEU A 65 -0.14 -3.44 -3.08
CA LEU A 65 -1.07 -4.56 -3.23
C LEU A 65 -2.41 -4.13 -3.82
N TRP A 66 -2.68 -4.53 -5.07
CA TRP A 66 -3.84 -4.09 -5.84
C TRP A 66 -4.68 -5.26 -6.39
N PRO A 67 -5.45 -5.97 -5.55
CA PRO A 67 -6.15 -7.20 -5.95
C PRO A 67 -7.09 -7.03 -7.14
N LYS A 68 -7.78 -5.88 -7.25
CA LYS A 68 -8.63 -5.58 -8.41
C LYS A 68 -7.81 -5.41 -9.69
N ASN A 69 -6.81 -4.53 -9.67
CA ASN A 69 -5.99 -4.19 -10.83
C ASN A 69 -5.23 -5.42 -11.35
N TRP A 70 -4.87 -6.34 -10.46
CA TRP A 70 -4.19 -7.60 -10.80
C TRP A 70 -5.16 -8.75 -11.12
N SER A 71 -6.47 -8.45 -11.26
CA SER A 71 -7.53 -9.39 -11.61
C SER A 71 -7.71 -10.55 -10.61
N TRP A 72 -7.41 -10.32 -9.34
CA TRP A 72 -7.64 -11.29 -8.26
C TRP A 72 -9.04 -11.16 -7.69
N PHE A 73 -9.50 -9.91 -7.56
CA PHE A 73 -10.77 -9.54 -6.95
C PHE A 73 -11.72 -8.90 -7.96
N ARG A 74 -13.02 -9.12 -7.76
CA ARG A 74 -14.09 -8.41 -8.46
C ARG A 74 -15.18 -7.98 -7.47
N ALA A 75 -15.46 -6.68 -7.41
CA ALA A 75 -16.44 -6.16 -6.47
C ALA A 75 -17.90 -6.50 -6.78
N ASP A 76 -18.20 -6.97 -7.99
CA ASP A 76 -19.52 -7.52 -8.35
C ASP A 76 -19.68 -9.00 -7.99
N MET A 77 -18.60 -9.68 -7.57
CA MET A 77 -18.56 -11.10 -7.20
C MET A 77 -17.75 -11.30 -5.91
N ILE A 78 -18.13 -10.57 -4.86
CA ILE A 78 -17.37 -10.50 -3.60
C ILE A 78 -17.20 -11.87 -2.95
N ASP A 79 -18.29 -12.63 -2.77
CA ASP A 79 -18.25 -13.91 -2.05
C ASP A 79 -17.37 -14.95 -2.75
N GLU A 80 -17.31 -14.89 -4.08
CA GLU A 80 -16.55 -15.81 -4.91
C GLU A 80 -15.07 -15.42 -5.00
N THR A 81 -14.79 -14.12 -5.13
CA THR A 81 -13.44 -13.63 -5.44
C THR A 81 -12.66 -13.13 -4.24
N LEU A 82 -13.31 -12.72 -3.15
CA LEU A 82 -12.62 -12.22 -1.96
C LEU A 82 -11.79 -13.31 -1.27
N PRO A 83 -12.30 -14.52 -0.95
CA PRO A 83 -11.49 -15.54 -0.29
C PRO A 83 -10.19 -15.92 -1.02
N PRO A 84 -10.19 -16.22 -2.34
CA PRO A 84 -8.94 -16.49 -3.05
C PRO A 84 -8.05 -15.23 -3.18
N SER A 85 -8.62 -14.03 -3.22
CA SER A 85 -7.84 -12.79 -3.21
C SER A 85 -7.07 -12.59 -1.90
N LEU A 86 -7.70 -12.91 -0.75
CA LEU A 86 -7.03 -12.87 0.56
C LEU A 86 -5.85 -13.84 0.63
N GLN A 87 -6.00 -15.03 0.05
CA GLN A 87 -4.89 -15.99 -0.01
C GLN A 87 -3.73 -15.45 -0.86
N LYS A 88 -4.02 -14.93 -2.07
CA LYS A 88 -2.98 -14.33 -2.92
C LYS A 88 -2.29 -13.14 -2.26
N ALA A 89 -3.03 -12.32 -1.52
CA ALA A 89 -2.47 -11.24 -0.72
C ALA A 89 -1.51 -11.76 0.37
N THR A 90 -1.89 -12.82 1.09
CA THR A 90 -1.02 -13.49 2.07
C THR A 90 0.29 -13.95 1.41
N ASP A 91 0.18 -14.65 0.29
CA ASP A 91 1.34 -15.21 -0.41
C ASP A 91 2.27 -14.11 -0.91
N TYR A 92 1.69 -13.04 -1.48
CA TYR A 92 2.43 -11.87 -1.94
C TYR A 92 3.18 -11.20 -0.78
N ILE A 93 2.50 -10.87 0.32
CA ILE A 93 3.12 -10.21 1.49
C ILE A 93 4.23 -11.09 2.09
N ASN A 94 3.99 -12.39 2.25
CA ASN A 94 4.97 -13.32 2.81
C ASN A 94 6.21 -13.46 1.92
N LYS A 95 6.06 -13.44 0.59
CA LYS A 95 7.21 -13.44 -0.33
C LYS A 95 8.07 -12.19 -0.14
N HIS A 96 7.47 -11.01 0.05
CA HIS A 96 8.24 -9.79 0.29
C HIS A 96 8.94 -9.81 1.65
N ILE A 97 8.29 -10.34 2.69
CA ILE A 97 8.92 -10.59 4.00
C ILE A 97 10.15 -11.49 3.84
N GLU A 98 10.04 -12.59 3.09
CA GLU A 98 11.14 -13.52 2.83
C GLU A 98 12.33 -12.82 2.14
N LEU A 99 12.06 -12.10 1.05
CA LEU A 99 13.10 -11.43 0.25
C LEU A 99 13.77 -10.29 1.04
N THR A 100 13.00 -9.53 1.81
CA THR A 100 13.51 -8.39 2.58
C THR A 100 14.28 -8.84 3.82
N THR A 101 13.91 -9.98 4.40
CA THR A 101 14.74 -10.68 5.40
C THR A 101 16.11 -11.05 4.82
N LYS A 102 16.17 -11.58 3.58
CA LYS A 102 17.45 -11.89 2.91
C LYS A 102 18.29 -10.63 2.66
N LEU A 103 17.65 -9.51 2.32
CA LEU A 103 18.32 -8.22 2.12
C LEU A 103 18.81 -7.56 3.43
N GLY A 104 18.27 -7.97 4.58
CA GLY A 104 18.52 -7.30 5.86
C GLY A 104 17.95 -5.88 5.89
N LYS A 105 16.86 -5.61 5.15
CA LYS A 105 16.22 -4.29 5.07
C LYS A 105 14.75 -4.36 5.48
N PRO A 106 14.20 -3.30 6.10
CA PRO A 106 12.75 -3.20 6.32
C PRO A 106 11.98 -3.14 5.00
N VAL A 107 10.68 -3.42 5.07
CA VAL A 107 9.74 -3.24 3.96
C VAL A 107 8.47 -2.56 4.43
N VAL A 108 7.95 -1.66 3.61
CA VAL A 108 6.68 -0.97 3.85
C VAL A 108 5.67 -1.40 2.78
N LEU A 109 4.46 -1.78 3.22
CA LEU A 109 3.31 -1.91 2.32
C LEU A 109 2.77 -0.50 2.05
N GLY A 110 3.37 0.17 1.08
CA GLY A 110 3.22 1.62 0.85
C GLY A 110 1.89 2.02 0.22
N GLU A 111 1.26 1.11 -0.51
CA GLU A 111 -0.07 1.32 -1.08
C GLU A 111 -0.82 0.00 -1.13
N TYR A 112 -2.08 0.03 -0.71
CA TYR A 112 -3.00 -1.09 -0.85
C TYR A 112 -4.41 -0.58 -0.64
N GLY A 113 -5.35 -1.18 -1.35
CA GLY A 113 -6.73 -0.75 -1.29
C GLY A 113 -7.67 -1.83 -1.79
N MET A 114 -8.94 -1.61 -1.50
CA MET A 114 -10.04 -2.39 -2.04
C MET A 114 -11.16 -1.41 -2.35
N GLU A 115 -11.78 -1.56 -3.53
CA GLU A 115 -12.91 -0.72 -3.91
C GLU A 115 -14.14 -0.96 -3.03
N ARG A 116 -15.13 -0.07 -3.13
CA ARG A 116 -16.42 -0.26 -2.45
C ARG A 116 -17.17 -1.45 -3.05
N ASP A 117 -18.14 -1.97 -2.32
CA ASP A 117 -18.93 -3.13 -2.77
C ASP A 117 -19.64 -2.79 -4.11
N GLY A 118 -19.65 -3.74 -5.05
CA GLY A 118 -20.16 -3.51 -6.41
C GLY A 118 -19.30 -2.62 -7.31
N GLY A 119 -18.14 -2.16 -6.85
CA GLY A 119 -17.20 -1.36 -7.65
C GLY A 119 -17.67 0.07 -7.93
N THR A 120 -18.59 0.56 -7.10
CA THR A 120 -19.11 1.92 -7.20
C THR A 120 -18.20 2.93 -6.49
N PHE A 121 -18.37 4.21 -6.79
CA PHE A 121 -17.63 5.32 -6.15
C PHE A 121 -18.49 6.18 -5.22
N ARG A 122 -19.73 5.73 -4.92
CA ARG A 122 -20.68 6.49 -4.09
C ARG A 122 -20.40 6.21 -2.62
N ALA A 123 -20.33 7.26 -1.80
CA ALA A 123 -19.92 7.17 -0.40
C ALA A 123 -20.93 6.43 0.49
N GLU A 124 -22.18 6.30 0.04
CA GLU A 124 -23.23 5.59 0.75
C GLU A 124 -23.15 4.07 0.52
N THR A 125 -22.42 3.63 -0.50
CA THR A 125 -22.25 2.21 -0.80
C THR A 125 -21.45 1.51 0.29
N PRO A 126 -21.85 0.32 0.77
CA PRO A 126 -21.08 -0.43 1.76
C PRO A 126 -19.64 -0.76 1.33
N VAL A 127 -18.80 -1.02 2.33
CA VAL A 127 -17.36 -1.31 2.20
C VAL A 127 -17.00 -2.66 2.84
N THR A 128 -17.88 -3.65 2.75
CA THR A 128 -17.74 -4.90 3.49
C THR A 128 -16.54 -5.73 3.01
N ALA A 129 -16.28 -5.76 1.70
CA ALA A 129 -15.10 -6.43 1.15
C ALA A 129 -13.80 -5.74 1.58
N ARG A 130 -13.80 -4.40 1.56
CA ARG A 130 -12.68 -3.56 2.00
C ARG A 130 -12.34 -3.81 3.46
N ASP A 131 -13.30 -3.74 4.37
CA ASP A 131 -13.03 -3.91 5.80
C ASP A 131 -12.48 -5.30 6.12
N ARG A 132 -12.97 -6.34 5.44
CA ARG A 132 -12.43 -7.71 5.54
C ARG A 132 -11.01 -7.80 5.02
N PHE A 133 -10.73 -7.20 3.86
CA PHE A 133 -9.39 -7.17 3.26
C PHE A 133 -8.38 -6.42 4.14
N LEU A 134 -8.72 -5.22 4.61
CA LEU A 134 -7.86 -4.43 5.49
C LEU A 134 -7.58 -5.17 6.79
N THR A 135 -8.62 -5.75 7.42
CA THR A 135 -8.45 -6.55 8.64
C THR A 135 -7.48 -7.72 8.42
N HIS A 136 -7.57 -8.41 7.27
CA HIS A 136 -6.69 -9.52 6.92
C HIS A 136 -5.24 -9.06 6.76
N VAL A 137 -5.00 -8.03 5.96
CA VAL A 137 -3.65 -7.43 5.76
C VAL A 137 -3.05 -6.97 7.09
N TYR A 138 -3.84 -6.27 7.91
CA TYR A 138 -3.41 -5.77 9.21
C TYR A 138 -3.03 -6.85 10.21
N ASN A 139 -3.66 -8.02 10.15
CA ASN A 139 -3.26 -9.16 10.98
C ASN A 139 -1.88 -9.67 10.57
N ILE A 140 -1.62 -9.83 9.26
CA ILE A 140 -0.31 -10.29 8.75
C ILE A 140 0.80 -9.31 9.16
N VAL A 141 0.56 -8.01 8.96
CA VAL A 141 1.50 -6.94 9.30
C VAL A 141 1.82 -6.97 10.80
N TYR A 142 0.79 -7.00 11.65
CA TYR A 142 0.97 -7.04 13.10
C TYR A 142 1.70 -8.30 13.56
N GLU A 143 1.35 -9.47 13.01
CA GLU A 143 2.03 -10.73 13.33
C GLU A 143 3.51 -10.73 12.93
N ASN A 144 3.86 -10.11 11.80
CA ASN A 144 5.25 -9.99 11.40
C ASN A 144 6.01 -9.00 12.29
N ALA A 145 5.47 -7.79 12.47
CA ALA A 145 6.10 -6.74 13.27
C ALA A 145 6.28 -7.15 14.74
N SER A 146 5.27 -7.81 15.34
CA SER A 146 5.34 -8.27 16.74
C SER A 146 6.42 -9.34 17.00
N LYS A 147 6.92 -9.99 15.95
CA LYS A 147 8.03 -10.95 16.00
C LYS A 147 9.38 -10.33 15.60
N GLY A 148 9.44 -9.01 15.44
CA GLY A 148 10.64 -8.29 14.99
C GLY A 148 10.95 -8.49 13.50
N GLY A 149 9.94 -8.85 12.69
CA GLY A 149 10.09 -9.03 11.24
C GLY A 149 10.25 -7.71 10.48
N PRO A 150 10.62 -7.77 9.19
CA PRO A 150 10.96 -6.59 8.39
C PRO A 150 9.74 -5.76 7.94
N LEU A 151 8.51 -6.28 8.01
CA LEU A 151 7.30 -5.55 7.63
C LEU A 151 6.81 -4.72 8.83
N CYS A 152 7.22 -3.45 8.86
CA CYS A 152 7.05 -2.58 10.03
C CYS A 152 6.15 -1.36 9.81
N GLY A 153 5.55 -1.21 8.62
CA GLY A 153 4.67 -0.08 8.33
C GLY A 153 3.77 -0.33 7.13
N THR A 154 2.62 0.35 7.11
CA THR A 154 1.68 0.32 5.99
C THR A 154 1.01 1.67 5.80
N ASN A 155 0.63 1.99 4.56
CA ASN A 155 -0.14 3.18 4.22
C ASN A 155 -1.31 2.77 3.30
N VAL A 156 -2.54 2.82 3.83
CA VAL A 156 -3.73 2.46 3.06
C VAL A 156 -4.01 3.52 1.99
N TRP A 157 -4.30 3.07 0.78
CA TRP A 157 -4.73 3.93 -0.31
C TRP A 157 -6.26 3.94 -0.38
N ALA A 158 -6.93 5.08 -0.23
CA ALA A 158 -6.38 6.38 0.16
C ALA A 158 -7.37 7.17 1.01
N TRP A 159 -6.89 8.20 1.70
CA TRP A 159 -7.73 9.08 2.49
C TRP A 159 -8.52 10.03 1.58
N GLY A 160 -9.85 9.90 1.57
CA GLY A 160 -10.76 10.79 0.85
C GLY A 160 -11.29 11.95 1.69
N GLY A 161 -11.33 11.79 3.02
CA GLY A 161 -11.83 12.80 3.93
C GLY A 161 -13.27 13.22 3.62
N GLU A 162 -13.53 14.52 3.67
CA GLU A 162 -14.87 15.12 3.52
C GLU A 162 -15.30 15.31 2.05
N ALA A 163 -14.36 15.17 1.09
CA ALA A 163 -14.66 15.36 -0.32
C ALA A 163 -15.51 14.22 -0.88
N ARG A 164 -16.23 14.46 -1.98
CA ARG A 164 -17.05 13.48 -2.73
C ARG A 164 -16.96 13.78 -4.23
N ALA A 165 -17.22 12.78 -5.07
CA ALA A 165 -17.41 13.00 -6.51
C ALA A 165 -18.43 14.12 -6.76
N LYS A 166 -18.05 15.13 -7.55
CA LYS A 166 -18.93 16.23 -7.96
C LYS A 166 -19.78 15.91 -9.18
N HIS A 167 -19.39 14.89 -9.93
CA HIS A 167 -19.98 14.55 -11.21
C HIS A 167 -20.51 13.11 -11.21
N ASP A 168 -21.52 12.87 -12.05
CA ASP A 168 -22.18 11.56 -12.12
C ASP A 168 -21.35 10.49 -12.82
N ASP A 169 -20.41 10.90 -13.67
CA ASP A 169 -19.40 10.03 -14.25
C ASP A 169 -18.24 9.76 -13.29
N GLY A 170 -18.22 10.42 -12.13
CA GLY A 170 -17.23 10.23 -11.08
C GLY A 170 -15.84 10.80 -11.38
N PHE A 171 -15.59 11.45 -12.52
CA PHE A 171 -14.25 11.96 -12.85
C PHE A 171 -14.03 13.37 -12.33
N TRP A 172 -12.81 13.64 -11.84
CA TRP A 172 -12.42 14.95 -11.34
C TRP A 172 -12.31 16.00 -12.46
N GLN A 173 -12.77 17.22 -12.20
CA GLN A 173 -12.56 18.38 -13.06
C GLN A 173 -11.77 19.48 -12.35
N LYS A 174 -11.13 20.36 -13.13
CA LYS A 174 -10.35 21.47 -12.58
C LYS A 174 -11.22 22.35 -11.69
N GLY A 175 -10.86 22.38 -10.40
CA GLY A 175 -11.57 23.15 -9.38
C GLY A 175 -12.41 22.29 -8.43
N ASP A 176 -12.57 21.01 -8.72
CA ASP A 176 -13.21 20.07 -7.80
C ASP A 176 -12.33 19.81 -6.57
N PRO A 177 -12.96 19.53 -5.40
CA PRO A 177 -12.22 19.10 -4.22
C PRO A 177 -11.53 17.77 -4.49
N PHE A 178 -10.30 17.62 -4.00
CA PHE A 178 -9.56 16.37 -4.09
C PHE A 178 -10.12 15.33 -3.13
N THR A 179 -10.31 14.11 -3.62
CA THR A 179 -10.44 12.92 -2.78
C THR A 179 -9.09 12.21 -2.72
N GLY A 180 -9.05 10.97 -2.20
CA GLY A 180 -7.85 10.14 -2.23
C GLY A 180 -7.61 9.48 -3.59
N ASP A 181 -8.63 9.47 -4.46
CA ASP A 181 -8.51 8.97 -5.82
C ASP A 181 -7.96 10.07 -6.74
N PRO A 182 -6.90 9.80 -7.50
CA PRO A 182 -6.30 10.76 -8.41
C PRO A 182 -7.17 10.92 -9.68
N PRO A 183 -7.04 12.03 -10.44
CA PRO A 183 -7.98 12.40 -11.49
C PRO A 183 -8.19 11.40 -12.64
N GLN A 184 -7.31 10.41 -12.80
CA GLN A 184 -7.48 9.34 -13.78
C GLN A 184 -8.43 8.22 -13.33
N GLU A 185 -8.87 8.22 -12.08
CA GLU A 185 -9.81 7.26 -11.50
C GLU A 185 -11.12 7.94 -11.07
N HIS A 186 -12.14 7.15 -10.75
CA HIS A 186 -13.39 7.68 -10.22
C HIS A 186 -13.18 8.19 -8.77
N GLN A 187 -13.64 9.40 -8.48
CA GLN A 187 -13.52 10.09 -7.19
C GLN A 187 -14.38 9.46 -6.09
N GLY A 188 -13.90 8.36 -5.51
CA GLY A 188 -14.59 7.53 -4.53
C GLY A 188 -14.33 6.03 -4.69
N LEU A 189 -13.56 5.63 -5.70
CA LEU A 189 -13.26 4.24 -6.00
C LEU A 189 -12.53 3.56 -4.83
N ASN A 190 -11.37 4.08 -4.44
CA ASN A 190 -10.57 3.60 -3.31
C ASN A 190 -10.58 4.55 -2.11
N SER A 191 -11.09 5.78 -2.27
CA SER A 191 -11.21 6.73 -1.15
C SER A 191 -11.91 6.14 0.06
N ILE A 192 -11.32 6.37 1.22
CA ILE A 192 -11.89 6.19 2.55
C ILE A 192 -12.41 7.55 3.00
N PHE A 193 -13.73 7.69 3.03
CA PHE A 193 -14.38 8.94 3.40
C PHE A 193 -14.54 9.08 4.89
N ASP A 194 -14.72 10.32 5.36
CA ASP A 194 -15.02 10.64 6.76
C ASP A 194 -16.25 9.88 7.33
N THR A 195 -17.16 9.45 6.46
CA THR A 195 -18.35 8.67 6.79
C THR A 195 -18.15 7.15 6.79
N ASP A 196 -16.97 6.64 6.41
CA ASP A 196 -16.65 5.20 6.38
C ASP A 196 -16.28 4.68 7.79
N ILE A 197 -17.22 4.82 8.74
CA ILE A 197 -17.00 4.55 10.17
C ILE A 197 -16.46 3.14 10.44
N SER A 198 -16.94 2.12 9.72
CA SER A 198 -16.46 0.75 9.90
C SER A 198 -14.99 0.59 9.49
N THR A 199 -14.58 1.20 8.37
CA THR A 199 -13.18 1.23 7.92
C THR A 199 -12.30 1.99 8.91
N HIS A 200 -12.78 3.12 9.45
CA HIS A 200 -12.06 3.87 10.49
C HIS A 200 -11.76 3.02 11.72
N GLU A 201 -12.74 2.24 12.20
CA GLU A 201 -12.55 1.36 13.35
C GLU A 201 -11.53 0.25 13.07
N VAL A 202 -11.52 -0.32 11.86
CA VAL A 202 -10.49 -1.30 11.44
C VAL A 202 -9.09 -0.66 11.48
N ILE A 203 -8.93 0.53 10.90
CA ILE A 203 -7.65 1.26 10.86
C ILE A 203 -7.20 1.64 12.27
N LYS A 204 -8.07 2.28 13.06
CA LYS A 204 -7.80 2.70 14.44
C LYS A 204 -7.34 1.54 15.31
N LYS A 205 -8.04 0.40 15.23
CA LYS A 205 -7.66 -0.82 15.97
C LYS A 205 -6.26 -1.30 15.57
N HIS A 206 -5.92 -1.29 14.28
CA HIS A 206 -4.59 -1.67 13.82
C HIS A 206 -3.52 -0.66 14.29
N SER A 207 -3.75 0.64 14.14
CA SER A 207 -2.82 1.69 14.58
C SER A 207 -2.50 1.60 16.07
N ILE A 208 -3.52 1.40 16.93
CA ILE A 208 -3.32 1.20 18.37
C ILE A 208 -2.46 -0.05 18.63
N LYS A 209 -2.75 -1.17 17.94
CA LYS A 209 -1.95 -2.40 18.07
C LYS A 209 -0.48 -2.17 17.70
N MET A 210 -0.22 -1.50 16.57
CA MET A 210 1.14 -1.24 16.10
C MET A 210 1.89 -0.29 17.04
N ASN A 211 1.25 0.77 17.54
CA ASN A 211 1.87 1.70 18.49
C ASN A 211 2.27 0.99 19.80
N ASN A 212 1.49 0.00 20.25
CA ASN A 212 1.80 -0.78 21.45
C ASN A 212 3.00 -1.73 21.28
N LEU A 213 3.49 -1.98 20.07
CA LEU A 213 4.72 -2.76 19.86
C LEU A 213 5.98 -1.97 20.24
N ASN A 214 5.92 -0.63 20.23
CA ASN A 214 7.03 0.27 20.57
C ASN A 214 6.60 1.26 21.68
N PRO A 215 6.49 0.82 22.95
CA PRO A 215 5.95 1.63 24.05
C PRO A 215 6.78 2.88 24.37
N GLY A 216 8.01 3.00 23.85
CA GLY A 216 8.84 4.21 23.98
C GLY A 216 8.36 5.43 23.18
N ASN A 217 7.33 5.26 22.33
CA ASN A 217 6.77 6.30 21.48
C ASN A 217 5.31 6.65 21.86
N GLN A 218 4.90 6.34 23.11
CA GLN A 218 3.62 6.84 23.62
C GLN A 218 3.71 8.37 23.67
N ASP A 219 3.00 8.99 22.73
CA ASP A 219 2.62 10.39 22.77
C ASP A 219 2.07 10.67 24.17
N THR A 220 2.87 11.32 25.01
CA THR A 220 2.43 11.81 26.31
C THR A 220 1.52 12.97 26.01
N GLY A 221 0.30 12.67 25.58
CA GLY A 221 -0.67 13.65 25.13
C GLY A 221 -0.66 14.81 26.09
N ASP A 222 -0.14 15.94 25.62
CA ASP A 222 -0.15 17.17 26.37
C ASP A 222 -1.60 17.39 26.76
N LYS A 223 -1.81 17.37 28.08
CA LYS A 223 -3.06 17.79 28.69
C LYS A 223 -3.30 19.20 28.18
N MET A 224 -4.30 19.38 27.33
CA MET A 224 -4.86 20.69 27.08
C MET A 224 -5.43 21.19 28.41
N GLU A 225 -4.68 22.07 29.08
CA GLU A 225 -5.23 23.08 29.99
C GLU A 225 -6.03 24.12 29.20
#